data_AF-A0A7W5G301-F1
#
_entry.id   AF-A0A7W5G301-F1
#
_cell.length_a   1.000
_cell.length_b   1.000
_cell.length_c   1.000
_cell.angle_alpha   90.00
_cell.angle_beta   90.00
_cell.angle_gamma   90.00
#
_symmetry.space_group_name_H-M   'P 1'
#
loop_
_entity.id
_entity.type
_entity.pdbx_description
1 polymer ?
#
loop_
_entity_poly.entity_id
_entity_poly.type
_entity_poly.pdbx_seq_one_letter_code
_entity_poly.pdbx_strand_id
1 'polypeptide(L)'
;MTEIGRLLGSGKEAEVFEYGALALKLYKHAAAKASAFREGANLAIVERLSLPAPKVHAVGEFDGRWGVVMDRAPGSCFAERFVSACAPFEEMAQLHRRLHQQSDDGLPSLTARL
;
A
#
# COMPACT_ATOMS: atom_id res chain seq x y z
N MET A 1 -10.41 12.20 -17.93
CA MET A 1 -9.77 10.91 -17.67
C MET A 1 -8.43 11.20 -17.02
N THR A 2 -8.14 10.58 -15.88
CA THR A 2 -6.81 10.69 -15.25
C THR A 2 -5.88 9.70 -15.96
N GLU A 3 -4.74 10.19 -16.45
CA GLU A 3 -3.75 9.39 -17.18
C GLU A 3 -2.79 8.67 -16.23
N ILE A 4 -2.25 7.54 -16.70
CA ILE A 4 -1.18 6.82 -16.03
C ILE A 4 0.13 7.57 -16.32
N GLY A 5 0.69 8.19 -15.28
CA GLY A 5 1.90 9.02 -15.38
C GLY A 5 3.20 8.21 -15.23
N ARG A 6 4.25 8.88 -14.75
CA ARG A 6 5.59 8.26 -14.61
C ARG A 6 5.57 7.10 -13.60
N LEU A 7 6.51 6.17 -13.79
CA LEU A 7 6.81 5.12 -12.82
C LEU A 7 7.40 5.74 -11.55
N LEU A 8 6.77 5.46 -10.40
CA LEU A 8 7.24 5.85 -9.06
C LEU A 8 8.10 4.76 -8.43
N GLY A 9 7.82 3.49 -8.75
CA GLY A 9 8.59 2.37 -8.24
C GLY A 9 8.15 1.04 -8.87
N SER A 10 9.04 0.06 -8.87
CA SER A 10 8.77 -1.28 -9.40
C SER A 10 9.22 -2.32 -8.38
N GLY A 11 8.33 -3.24 -8.05
CA GLY A 11 8.62 -4.42 -7.24
C GLY A 11 8.51 -5.69 -8.06
N LYS A 12 8.66 -6.85 -7.41
CA LYS A 12 8.52 -8.16 -8.05
C LYS A 12 7.15 -8.35 -8.71
N GLU A 13 6.07 -8.05 -7.97
CA GLU A 13 4.70 -8.37 -8.36
C GLU A 13 3.95 -7.23 -9.06
N ALA A 14 4.36 -5.99 -8.83
CA ALA A 14 3.62 -4.80 -9.26
C ALA A 14 4.54 -3.60 -9.50
N GLU A 15 4.02 -2.65 -10.26
CA GLU A 15 4.58 -1.33 -10.49
C GLU A 15 3.65 -0.28 -9.89
N VAL A 16 4.19 0.86 -9.50
CA VAL A 16 3.41 1.99 -8.99
C VAL A 16 3.68 3.19 -9.87
N PHE A 17 2.61 3.83 -10.36
CA PHE A 17 2.64 4.97 -11.25
C PHE A 17 1.97 6.19 -10.62
N GLU A 18 2.29 7.37 -11.13
CA GLU A 18 1.47 8.56 -10.86
C GLU A 18 0.08 8.42 -11.48
N TYR A 19 -0.93 8.91 -10.79
CA TYR A 19 -2.31 8.93 -11.25
C TYR A 19 -2.97 10.23 -10.79
N GLY A 20 -2.61 11.34 -11.45
CA GLY A 20 -2.91 12.68 -10.95
C GLY A 20 -2.20 12.94 -9.61
N ALA A 21 -2.97 13.30 -8.58
CA ALA A 21 -2.45 13.45 -7.21
C ALA A 21 -2.30 12.12 -6.45
N LEU A 22 -2.79 11.01 -7.03
CA LEU A 22 -2.82 9.69 -6.42
C LEU A 22 -1.69 8.80 -6.95
N ALA A 23 -1.57 7.61 -6.36
CA ALA A 23 -0.73 6.54 -6.84
C ALA A 23 -1.59 5.40 -7.40
N LEU A 24 -1.20 4.85 -8.54
CA LEU A 24 -1.80 3.67 -9.14
C LEU A 24 -0.82 2.50 -9.06
N LYS A 25 -1.15 1.47 -8.28
CA LYS A 25 -0.42 0.20 -8.22
C LYS A 25 -1.00 -0.77 -9.24
N LEU A 26 -0.22 -1.15 -10.25
CA LEU A 26 -0.58 -2.12 -11.29
C LEU A 26 0.18 -3.42 -11.12
N TYR A 27 -0.55 -4.52 -10.99
CA TYR A 27 0.05 -5.85 -10.92
C TYR A 27 0.56 -6.26 -12.31
N LYS A 28 1.72 -6.92 -12.36
CA LYS A 28 2.37 -7.33 -13.62
C LYS A 28 1.65 -8.50 -14.30
N HIS A 29 0.94 -9.32 -13.53
CA HIS A 29 0.23 -10.49 -14.03
C HIS A 29 -1.27 -10.19 -14.21
N ALA A 30 -1.82 -10.58 -15.37
CA ALA A 30 -3.23 -10.33 -15.70
C ALA A 30 -4.23 -11.03 -14.74
N ALA A 31 -3.85 -12.17 -14.16
CA ALA A 31 -4.67 -12.91 -13.18
C ALA A 31 -4.65 -12.31 -11.76
N ALA A 32 -4.17 -11.07 -11.58
CA ALA A 32 -3.98 -10.45 -10.27
C ALA A 32 -5.22 -9.79 -9.66
N LYS A 33 -6.44 -10.04 -10.20
CA LYS A 33 -7.70 -9.50 -9.67
C LYS A 33 -7.82 -9.72 -8.16
N ALA A 34 -7.63 -10.96 -7.71
CA ALA A 34 -7.72 -11.31 -6.29
C ALA A 34 -6.70 -10.54 -5.44
N SER A 35 -5.49 -10.31 -5.95
CA SER A 35 -4.44 -9.54 -5.27
C SER A 35 -4.83 -8.07 -5.15
N ALA A 36 -5.36 -7.46 -6.22
CA ALA A 36 -5.81 -6.07 -6.21
C ALA A 36 -6.96 -5.84 -5.23
N PHE A 37 -7.98 -6.71 -5.23
CA PHE A 37 -9.09 -6.61 -4.28
C PHE A 37 -8.64 -6.86 -2.84
N ARG A 38 -7.74 -7.82 -2.60
CA ARG A 38 -7.19 -8.06 -1.26
C ARG A 38 -6.43 -6.85 -0.73
N GLU A 39 -5.59 -6.24 -1.55
CA GLU A 39 -4.86 -5.02 -1.17
C GLU A 39 -5.82 -3.88 -0.84
N GLY A 40 -6.80 -3.62 -1.71
CA GLY A 40 -7.80 -2.58 -1.48
C GLY A 40 -8.61 -2.83 -0.19
N ALA A 41 -9.01 -4.08 0.07
CA ALA A 41 -9.72 -4.45 1.29
C ALA A 41 -8.85 -4.23 2.55
N ASN A 42 -7.57 -4.63 2.50
CA ASN A 42 -6.65 -4.41 3.61
C ASN A 42 -6.46 -2.92 3.89
N LEU A 43 -6.26 -2.08 2.87
CA LEU A 43 -6.13 -0.62 3.04
C LEU A 43 -7.40 -0.01 3.62
N ALA A 44 -8.59 -0.45 3.20
CA ALA A 44 -9.86 0.03 3.75
C ALA A 44 -10.03 -0.34 5.24
N ILE A 45 -9.60 -1.52 5.66
CA ILE A 45 -9.59 -1.92 7.08
C ILE A 45 -8.61 -1.06 7.87
N VAL A 46 -7.40 -0.85 7.36
CA VAL A 46 -6.38 -0.03 8.02
C VAL A 46 -6.82 1.44 8.13
N GLU A 47 -7.52 1.97 7.12
CA GLU A 47 -8.13 3.30 7.19
C GLU A 47 -9.13 3.42 8.35
N ARG A 48 -10.02 2.43 8.52
CA ARG A 48 -10.98 2.40 9.63
C ARG A 48 -10.27 2.42 10.99
N LEU A 49 -9.12 1.77 11.10
CA LEU A 49 -8.30 1.72 12.32
C LEU A 49 -7.51 3.02 12.58
N SER A 50 -7.67 4.06 11.74
CA SER A 50 -6.96 5.34 11.88
C SER A 50 -5.42 5.19 11.95
N LEU A 51 -4.91 4.16 11.27
CA LEU A 51 -3.48 3.93 11.13
C LEU A 51 -2.94 4.74 9.94
N PRO A 52 -1.67 5.19 9.98
CA PRO A 52 -1.09 6.03 8.93
C PRO A 52 -0.75 5.19 7.69
N ALA A 53 -1.75 4.88 6.88
CA ALA A 53 -1.63 4.18 5.60
C ALA A 53 -2.38 4.91 4.49
N PRO A 54 -2.02 4.68 3.21
CA PRO A 54 -2.75 5.23 2.08
C PRO A 54 -4.23 4.84 2.08
N LYS A 55 -5.13 5.78 1.80
CA LYS A 55 -6.55 5.48 1.58
C LYS A 55 -6.76 4.90 0.19
N VAL A 56 -7.66 3.91 0.08
CA VAL A 56 -8.04 3.35 -1.21
C VAL A 56 -9.15 4.20 -1.85
N HIS A 57 -8.99 4.52 -3.14
CA HIS A 57 -9.97 5.28 -3.91
C HIS A 57 -10.68 4.42 -4.95
N ALA A 58 -9.99 3.43 -5.52
CA ALA A 58 -10.58 2.49 -6.47
C ALA A 58 -9.78 1.18 -6.56
N VAL A 59 -10.46 0.10 -6.90
CA VAL A 59 -9.87 -1.17 -7.37
C VAL A 59 -10.51 -1.52 -8.70
N GLY A 60 -9.71 -1.83 -9.71
CA GLY A 60 -10.23 -1.99 -11.06
C GLY A 60 -9.18 -2.44 -12.06
N GLU A 61 -9.61 -2.50 -13.32
CA GLU A 61 -8.72 -2.69 -14.46
C GLU A 61 -8.33 -1.34 -15.05
N PHE A 62 -7.04 -1.16 -15.31
CA PHE A 62 -6.46 0.03 -15.90
C PHE A 62 -5.45 -0.44 -16.94
N ASP A 63 -5.66 -0.04 -18.20
CA ASP A 63 -4.81 -0.45 -19.33
C ASP A 63 -4.60 -1.97 -19.40
N GLY A 64 -5.68 -2.75 -19.28
CA GLY A 64 -5.65 -4.22 -19.35
C GLY A 64 -5.06 -4.92 -18.12
N ARG A 65 -4.70 -4.18 -17.05
CA ARG A 65 -4.08 -4.72 -15.83
C ARG A 65 -4.92 -4.40 -14.60
N TRP A 66 -5.04 -5.37 -13.70
CA TRP A 66 -5.66 -5.14 -12.39
C TRP A 66 -4.77 -4.26 -11.51
N GLY A 67 -5.41 -3.34 -10.78
CA GLY A 67 -4.71 -2.40 -9.92
C GLY A 67 -5.56 -1.76 -8.84
N VAL A 68 -4.88 -0.95 -8.03
CA VAL A 68 -5.44 -0.19 -6.90
C VAL A 68 -5.00 1.26 -7.02
N VAL A 69 -5.96 2.18 -7.00
CA VAL A 69 -5.72 3.62 -6.86
C VAL A 69 -5.80 3.97 -5.38
N MET A 70 -4.77 4.62 -4.87
CA MET A 70 -4.64 4.98 -3.46
C MET A 70 -3.94 6.32 -3.27
N ASP A 71 -4.00 6.88 -2.05
CA ASP A 71 -3.21 8.06 -1.72
C ASP A 71 -1.72 7.86 -2.05
N ARG A 72 -1.09 8.93 -2.53
CA ARG A 72 0.37 8.96 -2.63
C ARG A 72 0.96 9.33 -1.27
N ALA A 73 1.76 8.43 -0.68
CA ALA A 73 2.46 8.72 0.56
C ALA A 73 3.45 9.89 0.36
N PRO A 74 3.39 10.94 1.19
CA PRO A 74 4.29 12.08 1.09
C PRO A 74 5.66 11.78 1.73
N GLY A 75 6.68 12.51 1.30
CA GLY A 75 8.02 12.47 1.89
C GLY A 75 8.91 11.33 1.37
N SER A 76 10.09 11.21 1.99
CA SER A 76 11.12 10.23 1.67
C SER A 76 10.91 8.91 2.43
N CYS A 77 11.39 7.80 1.85
CA CYS A 77 11.22 6.51 2.49
C CYS A 77 12.11 6.36 3.74
N PHE A 78 11.68 5.54 4.70
CA PHE A 78 12.47 5.29 5.91
C PHE A 78 13.87 4.71 5.60
N ALA A 79 14.01 3.93 4.52
CA ALA A 79 15.29 3.35 4.12
C ALA A 79 16.35 4.42 3.75
N GLU A 80 15.93 5.56 3.18
CA GLU A 80 16.83 6.68 2.90
C GLU A 80 17.40 7.29 4.19
N ARG A 81 16.66 7.20 5.30
CA ARG A 81 17.11 7.71 6.62
C ARG A 81 17.99 6.73 7.37
N PHE A 82 18.02 5.46 6.95
CA PHE A 82 18.77 4.38 7.60
C PHE A 82 20.29 4.57 7.51
N VAL A 83 20.76 5.35 6.54
CA VAL A 83 22.18 5.66 6.34
C VAL A 83 22.72 6.60 7.44
N SER A 84 21.83 7.23 8.23
CA SER A 84 22.22 8.10 9.33
C SER A 84 22.24 7.35 10.68
N ALA A 85 23.17 7.71 11.57
CA ALA A 85 23.24 7.18 12.93
C ALA A 85 22.05 7.57 13.83
N CYS A 86 21.08 8.32 13.30
CA CYS A 86 19.88 8.82 14.00
C CYS A 86 18.59 8.33 13.32
N ALA A 87 18.60 7.14 12.70
CA ALA A 87 17.40 6.58 12.11
C ALA A 87 16.28 6.47 13.18
N PRO A 88 15.02 6.80 12.84
CA PRO A 88 13.95 6.95 13.82
C PRO A 88 13.35 5.59 14.21
N PHE A 89 14.18 4.72 14.77
CA PHE A 89 13.80 3.39 15.20
C PHE A 89 12.67 3.41 16.24
N GLU A 90 12.64 4.43 17.09
CA GLU A 90 11.57 4.64 18.06
C GLU A 90 10.22 4.88 17.38
N GLU A 91 10.16 5.73 16.35
CA GLU A 91 8.93 5.97 15.58
C GLU A 91 8.43 4.67 14.91
N MET A 92 9.37 3.89 14.35
CA MET A 92 9.07 2.59 13.77
C MET A 92 8.52 1.61 14.81
N ALA A 93 9.15 1.52 16.00
CA ALA A 93 8.72 0.64 17.07
C ALA A 93 7.33 1.05 17.62
N GLN A 94 7.08 2.34 17.78
CA GLN A 94 5.79 2.87 18.20
C GLN A 94 4.68 2.57 17.18
N LEU A 95 4.96 2.70 15.88
CA LEU A 95 4.02 2.35 14.82
C LEU A 95 3.67 0.85 14.86
N HIS A 96 4.67 -0.03 14.98
CA HIS A 96 4.44 -1.48 15.10
C HIS A 96 3.62 -1.83 16.34
N ARG A 97 3.91 -1.21 17.49
CA ARG A 97 3.13 -1.42 18.71
C ARG A 97 1.67 -1.01 18.53
N ARG A 98 1.44 0.16 17.93
CA ARG A 98 0.08 0.65 17.62
C ARG A 98 -0.69 -0.30 16.70
N LEU A 99 -0.02 -0.82 15.66
CA LEU A 99 -0.58 -1.81 14.73
C LEU A 99 -0.98 -3.09 15.48
N HIS A 100 -0.08 -3.68 16.26
CA HIS A 100 -0.33 -4.95 16.95
C HIS A 100 -1.32 -4.84 18.11
N GLN A 101 -1.57 -3.64 18.64
CA GLN A 101 -2.61 -3.40 19.65
C GLN A 101 -4.02 -3.36 19.05
N GLN A 102 -4.16 -3.20 17.73
CA GLN A 102 -5.48 -3.25 17.09
C GLN A 102 -5.99 -4.69 17.12
N SER A 103 -7.17 -4.87 17.70
CA SER A 103 -7.92 -6.14 17.66
C SER A 103 -9.03 -5.96 16.63
N ASP A 104 -8.90 -6.59 15.46
CA ASP A 104 -9.92 -6.51 14.42
C ASP A 104 -10.06 -7.85 13.70
N ASP A 105 -11.30 -8.34 13.62
CA ASP A 105 -11.67 -9.61 12.97
C ASP A 105 -11.68 -9.50 11.43
N GLY A 106 -11.49 -8.29 10.89
CA GLY A 106 -11.52 -8.02 9.46
C GLY A 106 -10.29 -8.47 8.67
N LEU A 107 -9.13 -8.65 9.34
CA LEU A 107 -7.91 -9.08 8.68
C LEU A 107 -7.74 -10.61 8.79
N PRO A 108 -7.49 -11.31 7.67
CA PRO A 108 -7.27 -12.75 7.72
C PRO A 108 -6.01 -13.08 8.52
N SER A 109 -6.09 -14.11 9.36
CA SER A 109 -4.94 -14.61 10.12
C SER A 109 -3.78 -14.97 9.19
N LEU A 110 -2.58 -14.51 9.54
CA LEU A 110 -1.33 -14.85 8.86
C LEU A 110 -1.00 -16.35 9.00
N THR A 111 -1.31 -16.96 10.15
CA THR A 111 -1.07 -18.38 10.43
C THR A 111 -2.05 -19.30 9.71
N ALA A 112 -3.23 -18.80 9.31
CA ALA A 112 -4.16 -19.58 8.49
C ALA A 112 -3.67 -19.81 7.04
N ARG A 113 -2.51 -19.24 6.68
CA ARG A 113 -1.94 -19.23 5.32
C ARG A 113 -0.59 -19.95 5.20
N LEU A 114 -0.06 -20.47 6.32
CA LEU A 114 1.17 -21.26 6.40
C LEU A 114 0.80 -22.72 6.65
#